data_AF-A0A1V9YMS2-F1
#
_entry.id   AF-A0A1V9YMS2-F1
#
_cell.length_a   1.000
_cell.length_b   1.000
_cell.length_c   1.000
_cell.angle_alpha   90.00
_cell.angle_beta   90.00
_cell.angle_gamma   90.00
#
_symmetry.space_group_name_H-M   'P 1'
#
loop_
_entity.id
_entity.type
_entity.pdbx_description
1 polymer ?
#
loop_
_entity_poly.entity_id
_entity_poly.type
_entity_poly.pdbx_seq_one_letter_code
_entity_poly.pdbx_strand_id
1 'polypeptide(L)'
;METKTQLKELDDWVSKLGDRDTEKQAFVALAGAITQLPANLVQPLFLRMERPLDPNMMSTRENIVLLIEILCKAQPVGCAALKRRITKYLMHRLRDKRAKVTEACVGASSALALHVLPLLPALDVDKMLDLFWKEANVHNDGAARCVGALLHPVTTDTDALAAHAERVRPYLITFLPLVVTRFHSKVYASYSSTFHVLHRIALLVKEVPGTMDVAAALAEHMPTIVSAVQDVLVAGTRDDWLNRKRGLDLLHGLLVAFPHHRATTDLKDQIMRIADRGRSDYASPVRESAVALVAHLGPLPRTSGLGAAATDATYAALHPPRASSPEPRGSQWRTQSPTQRSPVTSPRATRVGTPYVQQLAPVGSSNQTSQEFADNVRLAMEEGDIELALRIALVSEDSGLLGKVLAFAQPSVQFFKSTTLNALCAAFLDFRFVPEKAPMTFPWISCLLMHDGLVQSVDPRILKELEAMLYELTVLTGKDGLNAARLHDTLASRPTV
;
A
#
# COMPACT_ATOMS: atom_id res chain seq x y z
N MET A 1 36.08 6.49 32.30
CA MET A 1 36.93 6.82 31.14
C MET A 1 36.65 5.89 29.97
N GLU A 2 36.54 4.59 30.21
CA GLU A 2 36.28 3.53 29.22
C GLU A 2 35.02 3.76 28.34
N THR A 3 33.90 4.17 28.93
CA THR A 3 32.66 4.49 28.19
C THR A 3 32.78 5.68 27.24
N LYS A 4 33.65 6.66 27.53
CA LYS A 4 33.89 7.80 26.63
C LYS A 4 34.74 7.38 25.42
N THR A 5 35.70 6.47 25.63
CA THR A 5 36.52 5.90 24.56
C THR A 5 35.68 5.04 23.63
N GLN A 6 34.85 4.15 24.20
CA GLN A 6 33.96 3.29 23.41
C GLN A 6 32.95 4.10 22.59
N LEU A 7 32.36 5.16 23.16
CA LEU A 7 31.46 6.04 22.41
C LEU A 7 32.16 6.77 21.26
N LYS A 8 33.44 7.15 21.45
CA LYS A 8 34.24 7.78 20.39
C LYS A 8 34.53 6.79 19.26
N GLU A 9 34.88 5.55 19.58
CA GLU A 9 35.08 4.50 18.58
C GLU A 9 33.81 4.22 17.78
N LEU A 10 32.65 4.17 18.45
CA LEU A 10 31.36 4.04 17.78
C LEU A 10 31.06 5.23 16.84
N ASP A 11 31.38 6.46 17.26
CA ASP A 11 31.21 7.67 16.45
C ASP A 11 32.12 7.67 15.20
N ASP A 12 33.35 7.19 15.35
CA ASP A 12 34.29 7.01 14.23
C ASP A 12 33.75 6.00 13.22
N TRP A 13 33.15 4.89 13.70
CA TRP A 13 32.52 3.91 12.81
C TRP A 13 31.25 4.44 12.14
N VAL A 14 30.41 5.19 12.84
CA VAL A 14 29.21 5.82 12.24
C VAL A 14 29.62 6.79 11.13
N SER A 15 30.70 7.55 11.34
CA SER A 15 31.22 8.47 10.33
C SER A 15 31.70 7.73 9.07
N LYS A 16 32.39 6.60 9.26
CA LYS A 16 32.88 5.73 8.17
C LYS A 16 31.77 5.04 7.36
N LEU A 17 30.52 4.97 7.86
CA LEU A 17 29.39 4.49 7.05
C LEU A 17 29.11 5.38 5.83
N GLY A 18 29.54 6.64 5.86
CA GLY A 18 29.41 7.58 4.74
C GLY A 18 30.47 7.40 3.64
N ASP A 19 31.50 6.59 3.88
CA ASP A 19 32.64 6.43 2.98
C ASP A 19 32.58 5.10 2.22
N ARG A 20 32.57 5.16 0.89
CA ARG A 20 32.38 3.99 0.00
C ARG A 20 33.33 2.83 0.29
N ASP A 21 34.58 3.13 0.62
CA ASP A 21 35.62 2.10 0.79
C ASP A 21 35.60 1.47 2.19
N THR A 22 34.97 2.13 3.18
CA THR A 22 34.94 1.66 4.57
C THR A 22 33.54 1.30 5.07
N GLU A 23 32.49 1.60 4.30
CA GLU A 23 31.08 1.39 4.66
C GLU A 23 30.80 -0.04 5.14
N LYS A 24 31.25 -1.05 4.37
CA LYS A 24 31.01 -2.46 4.71
C LYS A 24 31.69 -2.86 6.02
N GLN A 25 32.94 -2.43 6.22
CA GLN A 25 33.69 -2.73 7.45
C GLN A 25 33.06 -2.03 8.65
N ALA A 26 32.66 -0.76 8.48
CA ALA A 26 31.99 0.02 9.50
C ALA A 26 30.65 -0.60 9.91
N PHE A 27 29.84 -1.05 8.94
CA PHE A 27 28.59 -1.74 9.21
C PHE A 27 28.80 -3.01 10.04
N VAL A 28 29.74 -3.88 9.65
CA VAL A 28 30.04 -5.12 10.39
C VAL A 28 30.53 -4.83 11.81
N ALA A 29 31.42 -3.83 11.97
CA ALA A 29 31.92 -3.43 13.27
C ALA A 29 30.81 -2.91 14.19
N LEU A 30 29.93 -2.05 13.68
CA LEU A 30 28.78 -1.52 14.42
C LEU A 30 27.77 -2.60 14.77
N ALA A 31 27.43 -3.46 13.82
CA ALA A 31 26.52 -4.59 14.04
C ALA A 31 27.02 -5.52 15.15
N GLY A 32 28.32 -5.83 15.15
CA GLY A 32 28.96 -6.60 16.23
C GLY A 32 28.91 -5.86 17.57
N ALA A 33 29.30 -4.57 17.59
CA ALA A 33 29.35 -3.78 18.81
C ALA A 33 27.98 -3.58 19.48
N ILE A 34 26.89 -3.45 18.71
CA ILE A 34 25.53 -3.28 19.22
C ILE A 34 25.11 -4.43 20.15
N THR A 35 25.52 -5.66 19.84
CA THR A 35 25.15 -6.84 20.63
C THR A 35 25.72 -6.84 22.05
N GLN A 36 26.81 -6.11 22.27
CA GLN A 36 27.52 -6.01 23.56
C GLN A 36 27.46 -4.60 24.14
N LEU A 37 26.56 -3.76 23.61
CA LEU A 37 26.50 -2.35 23.95
C LEU A 37 25.95 -2.15 25.38
N PRO A 38 26.66 -1.40 26.24
CA PRO A 38 26.13 -0.98 27.54
C PRO A 38 24.83 -0.19 27.38
N ALA A 39 23.84 -0.42 28.25
CA ALA A 39 22.52 0.21 28.15
C ALA A 39 22.56 1.75 28.10
N ASN A 40 23.51 2.37 28.81
CA ASN A 40 23.71 3.82 28.83
C ASN A 40 24.27 4.40 27.52
N LEU A 41 24.75 3.55 26.60
CA LEU A 41 25.27 3.96 25.29
C LEU A 41 24.27 3.75 24.14
N VAL A 42 23.14 3.08 24.37
CA VAL A 42 22.11 2.82 23.35
C VAL A 42 21.56 4.13 22.77
N GLN A 43 21.09 5.04 23.64
CA GLN A 43 20.58 6.34 23.20
C GLN A 43 21.65 7.21 22.52
N PRO A 44 22.85 7.40 23.10
CA PRO A 44 23.93 8.11 22.42
C PRO A 44 24.25 7.57 21.02
N LEU A 45 24.37 6.25 20.86
CA LEU A 45 24.63 5.62 19.55
C LEU A 45 23.50 5.90 18.56
N PHE A 46 22.24 5.69 18.98
CA PHE A 46 21.09 5.97 18.13
C PHE A 46 21.06 7.42 17.64
N LEU A 47 21.32 8.39 18.53
CA LEU A 47 21.37 9.81 18.18
C LEU A 47 22.48 10.12 17.16
N ARG A 48 23.61 9.39 17.20
CA ARG A 48 24.68 9.53 16.19
C ARG A 48 24.27 8.97 14.84
N MET A 49 23.62 7.80 14.82
CA MET A 49 23.10 7.20 13.59
C MET A 49 21.99 8.05 12.95
N GLU A 50 21.15 8.71 13.76
CA GLU A 50 20.06 9.58 13.31
C GLU A 50 20.56 10.95 12.80
N ARG A 51 21.70 11.44 13.32
CA ARG A 51 22.24 12.78 13.02
C ARG A 51 22.43 13.09 11.53
N PRO A 52 22.99 12.21 10.69
CA PRO A 52 22.96 12.42 9.25
C PRO A 52 21.53 12.17 8.77
N LEU A 53 20.68 13.20 8.89
CA LEU A 53 19.27 13.16 8.49
C LEU A 53 19.10 12.86 7.00
N ASP A 54 20.08 13.15 6.15
CA ASP A 54 20.11 12.74 4.75
C ASP A 54 21.56 12.47 4.32
N PRO A 55 22.09 11.25 4.58
CA PRO A 55 23.38 10.83 4.07
C PRO A 55 23.37 10.90 2.53
N ASN A 56 24.49 11.33 1.96
CA ASN A 56 24.65 11.42 0.50
C ASN A 56 24.52 10.06 -0.18
N MET A 57 25.04 9.01 0.47
CA MET A 57 24.98 7.64 -0.04
C MET A 57 23.69 6.94 0.39
N MET A 58 22.98 6.38 -0.59
CA MET A 58 21.74 5.63 -0.34
C MET A 58 21.98 4.34 0.44
N SER A 59 23.14 3.69 0.24
CA SER A 59 23.53 2.50 1.00
C SER A 59 23.73 2.82 2.48
N THR A 60 24.24 4.01 2.82
CA THR A 60 24.34 4.46 4.21
C THR A 60 22.96 4.59 4.86
N ARG A 61 21.95 5.07 4.13
CA ARG A 61 20.56 5.16 4.62
C ARG A 61 20.00 3.78 4.95
N GLU A 62 20.17 2.83 4.04
CA GLU A 62 19.79 1.42 4.22
C GLU A 62 20.52 0.81 5.43
N ASN A 63 21.85 0.97 5.49
CA ASN A 63 22.70 0.45 6.57
C ASN A 63 22.30 1.00 7.95
N ILE A 64 21.96 2.28 8.07
CA ILE A 64 21.47 2.85 9.34
C ILE A 64 20.16 2.17 9.77
N VAL A 65 19.22 1.94 8.84
CA VAL A 65 17.96 1.27 9.17
C VAL A 65 18.19 -0.19 9.58
N LEU A 66 19.11 -0.90 8.91
CA LEU A 66 19.52 -2.25 9.31
C LEU A 66 20.18 -2.28 10.69
N LEU A 67 21.01 -1.28 11.03
CA LEU A 67 21.59 -1.16 12.37
C LEU A 67 20.52 -0.87 13.44
N ILE A 68 19.49 -0.09 13.11
CA ILE A 68 18.33 0.13 13.98
C ILE A 68 17.57 -1.19 14.22
N GLU A 69 17.38 -2.01 13.19
CA GLU A 69 16.79 -3.35 13.33
C GLU A 69 17.60 -4.21 14.31
N ILE A 70 18.93 -4.26 14.13
CA ILE A 70 19.84 -4.99 15.03
C ILE A 70 19.77 -4.44 16.46
N LEU A 71 19.70 -3.11 16.61
CA LEU A 71 19.58 -2.45 17.91
C LEU A 71 18.27 -2.82 18.61
N CYS A 72 17.14 -2.87 17.89
CA CYS A 72 15.85 -3.33 18.44
C CYS A 72 15.90 -4.79 18.91
N LYS A 73 16.60 -5.67 18.18
CA LYS A 73 16.77 -7.08 18.53
C LYS A 73 17.66 -7.27 19.75
N ALA A 74 18.81 -6.59 19.79
CA ALA A 74 19.84 -6.79 20.81
C ALA A 74 19.63 -5.96 22.08
N GLN A 75 19.05 -4.76 21.97
CA GLN A 75 18.93 -3.78 23.05
C GLN A 75 17.48 -3.28 23.23
N PRO A 76 16.48 -4.18 23.38
CA PRO A 76 15.08 -3.82 23.31
C PRO A 76 14.64 -2.83 24.41
N VAL A 77 15.21 -2.94 25.62
CA VAL A 77 14.91 -2.03 26.74
C VAL A 77 15.34 -0.60 26.44
N GLY A 78 16.53 -0.41 25.85
CA GLY A 78 16.99 0.91 25.43
C GLY A 78 16.15 1.46 24.27
N CYS A 79 15.78 0.61 23.32
CA CYS A 79 14.92 0.99 22.20
C CYS A 79 13.49 1.34 22.62
N ALA A 80 12.96 0.75 23.69
CA ALA A 80 11.62 1.08 24.22
C ALA A 80 11.50 2.56 24.61
N ALA A 81 12.56 3.14 25.20
CA ALA A 81 12.64 4.57 25.49
C ALA A 81 12.74 5.44 24.22
N LEU A 82 13.22 4.87 23.11
CA LEU A 82 13.45 5.57 21.84
C LEU A 82 12.37 5.33 20.79
N LYS A 83 11.35 4.51 21.09
CA LYS A 83 10.32 4.06 20.12
C LYS A 83 9.79 5.17 19.21
N ARG A 84 9.46 6.34 19.78
CA ARG A 84 8.91 7.48 19.03
C ARG A 84 9.93 8.06 18.04
N ARG A 85 11.21 8.14 18.42
CA ARG A 85 12.28 8.59 17.52
C ARG A 85 12.54 7.57 16.44
N ILE A 86 12.61 6.29 16.80
CA ILE A 86 12.80 5.20 15.84
C ILE A 86 11.66 5.23 14.81
N THR A 87 10.39 5.23 15.24
CA THR A 87 9.24 5.29 14.34
C THR A 87 9.29 6.52 13.42
N LYS A 88 9.61 7.70 13.95
CA LYS A 88 9.75 8.92 13.12
C LYS A 88 10.88 8.81 12.10
N TYR A 89 12.02 8.23 12.47
CA TYR A 89 13.13 8.01 11.56
C TYR A 89 12.78 7.03 10.44
N LEU A 90 12.13 5.92 10.78
CA LEU A 90 11.62 4.97 9.78
C LEU A 90 10.64 5.66 8.85
N MET A 91 9.72 6.48 9.37
CA MET A 91 8.78 7.23 8.55
C MET A 91 9.47 8.19 7.58
N HIS A 92 10.48 8.92 8.05
CA HIS A 92 11.31 9.77 7.19
C HIS A 92 11.94 8.96 6.05
N ARG A 93 12.49 7.78 6.37
CA ARG A 93 13.15 6.91 5.38
C ARG A 93 12.21 6.28 4.37
N LEU A 94 10.95 6.04 4.72
CA LEU A 94 9.95 5.58 3.77
C LEU A 94 9.68 6.60 2.65
N ARG A 95 10.06 7.87 2.82
CA ARG A 95 9.96 8.91 1.78
C ARG A 95 11.10 8.88 0.77
N ASP A 96 12.15 8.09 1.01
CA ASP A 96 13.23 7.88 0.04
C ASP A 96 12.73 7.17 -1.24
N LYS A 97 11.57 6.48 -1.17
CA LYS A 97 10.97 5.71 -2.28
C LYS A 97 11.94 4.71 -2.93
N ARG A 98 12.83 4.10 -2.12
CA ARG A 98 13.78 3.07 -2.57
C ARG A 98 13.43 1.72 -1.96
N ALA A 99 13.28 0.72 -2.82
CA ALA A 99 12.90 -0.63 -2.41
C ALA A 99 13.76 -1.17 -1.25
N LYS A 100 15.09 -1.09 -1.34
CA LYS A 100 15.99 -1.62 -0.29
C LYS A 100 15.82 -0.93 1.07
N VAL A 101 15.68 0.39 1.07
CA VAL A 101 15.44 1.16 2.31
C VAL A 101 14.07 0.83 2.88
N THR A 102 13.05 0.68 2.02
CA THR A 102 11.72 0.23 2.43
C THR A 102 11.76 -1.18 3.04
N GLU A 103 12.45 -2.14 2.42
CA GLU A 103 12.62 -3.49 3.00
C GLU A 103 13.30 -3.44 4.37
N ALA A 104 14.37 -2.63 4.51
CA ALA A 104 15.03 -2.44 5.79
C ALA A 104 14.07 -1.82 6.84
N CYS A 105 13.21 -0.88 6.45
CA CYS A 105 12.21 -0.29 7.36
C CYS A 105 11.16 -1.32 7.80
N VAL A 106 10.76 -2.22 6.90
CA VAL A 106 9.84 -3.33 7.20
C VAL A 106 10.51 -4.33 8.17
N GLY A 107 11.79 -4.63 7.97
CA GLY A 107 12.60 -5.45 8.89
C GLY A 107 12.71 -4.83 10.29
N ALA A 108 13.07 -3.54 10.36
CA ALA A 108 13.11 -2.78 11.60
C ALA A 108 11.75 -2.70 12.30
N SER A 109 10.65 -2.57 11.54
CA SER A 109 9.28 -2.58 12.07
C SER A 109 8.90 -3.95 12.65
N SER A 110 9.30 -5.05 12.00
CA SER A 110 9.13 -6.41 12.55
C SER A 110 9.92 -6.59 13.84
N ALA A 111 11.15 -6.09 13.90
CA ALA A 111 11.97 -6.15 15.12
C ALA A 111 11.37 -5.30 16.27
N LEU A 112 10.81 -4.13 15.96
CA LEU A 112 10.06 -3.33 16.94
C LEU A 112 8.87 -4.11 17.50
N ALA A 113 8.09 -4.77 16.64
CA ALA A 113 6.91 -5.53 17.03
C ALA A 113 7.21 -6.73 17.95
N LEU A 114 8.33 -7.42 17.69
CA LEU A 114 8.72 -8.63 18.40
C LEU A 114 9.53 -8.37 19.66
N HIS A 115 10.44 -7.39 19.65
CA HIS A 115 11.41 -7.23 20.74
C HIS A 115 11.15 -5.99 21.59
N VAL A 116 10.68 -4.90 21.00
CA VAL A 116 10.50 -3.62 21.73
C VAL A 116 9.08 -3.48 22.28
N LEU A 117 8.07 -3.77 21.48
CA LEU A 117 6.66 -3.69 21.84
C LEU A 117 6.26 -4.52 23.08
N PRO A 118 6.82 -5.72 23.34
CA PRO A 118 6.55 -6.45 24.58
C PRO A 118 6.92 -5.71 25.87
N LEU A 119 7.82 -4.74 25.79
CA LEU A 119 8.28 -3.94 26.93
C LEU A 119 7.44 -2.68 27.15
N LEU A 120 6.44 -2.46 26.30
CA LEU A 120 5.58 -1.28 26.34
C LEU A 120 4.20 -1.63 26.91
N PRO A 121 3.49 -0.65 27.50
CA PRO A 121 2.08 -0.81 27.82
C PRO A 121 1.26 -1.18 26.58
N ALA A 122 0.21 -2.00 26.74
CA ALA A 122 -0.66 -2.41 25.63
C ALA A 122 -1.27 -1.21 24.85
N LEU A 123 -1.53 -0.10 25.55
CA LEU A 123 -2.00 1.19 25.02
C LEU A 123 -0.95 1.97 24.20
N ASP A 124 0.17 1.36 23.83
CA ASP A 124 1.14 1.98 22.92
C ASP A 124 1.19 1.30 21.54
N VAL A 125 0.48 0.17 21.36
CA VAL A 125 0.34 -0.53 20.08
C VAL A 125 -0.35 0.37 19.05
N ASP A 126 -1.48 0.96 19.45
CA ASP A 126 -2.27 1.94 18.70
C ASP A 126 -1.43 3.15 18.30
N LYS A 127 -0.71 3.77 19.24
CA LYS A 127 0.09 4.99 18.99
C LYS A 127 1.22 4.75 18.00
N MET A 128 1.83 3.56 18.01
CA MET A 128 2.86 3.21 17.06
C MET A 128 2.28 2.91 15.68
N LEU A 129 1.19 2.13 15.62
CA LEU A 129 0.52 1.79 14.37
C LEU A 129 -0.08 3.02 13.69
N ASP A 130 -0.69 3.92 14.44
CA ASP A 130 -1.33 5.15 13.94
C ASP A 130 -0.37 6.04 13.14
N LEU A 131 0.91 6.09 13.52
CA LEU A 131 1.91 6.90 12.80
C LEU A 131 2.16 6.36 11.40
N PHE A 132 2.33 5.04 11.28
CA PHE A 132 2.50 4.38 9.97
C PHE A 132 1.18 4.36 9.20
N TRP A 133 0.06 4.15 9.88
CA TRP A 133 -1.25 4.08 9.26
C TRP A 133 -1.62 5.42 8.64
N LYS A 134 -1.43 6.54 9.34
CA LYS A 134 -1.66 7.88 8.78
C LYS A 134 -0.86 8.13 7.50
N GLU A 135 0.40 7.69 7.41
CA GLU A 135 1.16 7.83 6.17
C GLU A 135 0.78 6.79 5.10
N ALA A 136 0.37 5.58 5.49
CA ALA A 136 -0.17 4.58 4.56
C ALA A 136 -1.46 5.08 3.86
N ASN A 137 -2.15 6.04 4.48
CA ASN A 137 -3.32 6.73 3.90
C ASN A 137 -2.92 7.69 2.78
N VAL A 138 -1.72 8.27 2.85
CA VAL A 138 -1.13 9.10 1.79
C VAL A 138 -0.41 8.22 0.75
N HIS A 139 -0.98 7.03 0.51
CA HIS A 139 -0.54 6.02 -0.46
C HIS A 139 0.95 5.62 -0.39
N ASN A 140 1.61 5.79 0.77
CA ASN A 140 2.96 5.28 0.96
C ASN A 140 2.93 3.76 1.14
N ASP A 141 3.21 3.05 0.05
CA ASP A 141 3.27 1.58 0.03
C ASP A 141 4.17 1.01 1.13
N GLY A 142 5.32 1.68 1.36
CA GLY A 142 6.26 1.28 2.39
C GLY A 142 5.69 1.43 3.80
N ALA A 143 4.85 2.43 4.05
CA ALA A 143 4.18 2.61 5.33
C ALA A 143 3.14 1.50 5.57
N ALA A 144 2.35 1.15 4.55
CA ALA A 144 1.42 0.03 4.62
C ALA A 144 2.14 -1.30 4.92
N ARG A 145 3.31 -1.51 4.32
CA ARG A 145 4.16 -2.68 4.60
C ARG A 145 4.74 -2.67 6.01
N CYS A 146 5.09 -1.50 6.56
CA CYS A 146 5.51 -1.38 7.96
C CYS A 146 4.34 -1.65 8.93
N VAL A 147 3.12 -1.16 8.66
CA VAL A 147 1.91 -1.57 9.40
C VAL A 147 1.74 -3.09 9.33
N GLY A 148 1.86 -3.66 8.13
CA GLY A 148 1.78 -5.11 7.92
C GLY A 148 2.81 -5.92 8.72
N ALA A 149 4.03 -5.40 8.86
CA ALA A 149 5.09 -5.98 9.68
C ALA A 149 4.89 -5.77 11.19
N LEU A 150 4.22 -4.69 11.59
CA LEU A 150 3.85 -4.46 12.99
C LEU A 150 2.70 -5.35 13.45
N LEU A 151 1.79 -5.74 12.54
CA LEU A 151 0.65 -6.62 12.84
C LEU A 151 1.00 -8.11 12.69
N HIS A 152 1.79 -8.45 11.68
CA HIS A 152 2.26 -9.80 11.41
C HIS A 152 3.78 -9.76 11.18
N PRO A 153 4.58 -9.72 12.26
CA PRO A 153 6.02 -9.61 12.15
C PRO A 153 6.65 -10.87 11.57
N VAL A 154 7.74 -10.69 10.82
CA VAL A 154 8.48 -11.83 10.24
C VAL A 154 9.29 -12.52 11.33
N THR A 155 8.93 -13.74 11.67
CA THR A 155 9.65 -14.58 12.63
C THR A 155 9.48 -16.06 12.30
N THR A 156 10.47 -16.87 12.64
CA THR A 156 10.38 -18.33 12.65
C THR A 156 10.00 -18.88 14.03
N ASP A 157 10.02 -18.03 15.06
CA ASP A 157 9.61 -18.35 16.42
C ASP A 157 8.09 -18.20 16.55
N THR A 158 7.40 -19.34 16.58
CA THR A 158 5.94 -19.44 16.67
C THR A 158 5.41 -18.93 18.01
N ASP A 159 6.17 -19.09 19.09
CA ASP A 159 5.77 -18.66 20.42
C ASP A 159 5.84 -17.14 20.54
N ALA A 160 6.89 -16.54 19.97
CA ALA A 160 7.00 -15.09 19.87
C ALA A 160 5.86 -14.48 19.03
N LEU A 161 5.49 -15.13 17.92
CA LEU A 161 4.36 -14.70 17.09
C LEU A 161 3.03 -14.81 17.84
N ALA A 162 2.79 -15.91 18.55
CA ALA A 162 1.59 -16.11 19.35
C ALA A 162 1.47 -15.07 20.49
N ALA A 163 2.56 -14.81 21.22
CA ALA A 163 2.60 -13.77 22.25
C ALA A 163 2.38 -12.36 21.68
N HIS A 164 2.86 -12.10 20.46
CA HIS A 164 2.59 -10.85 19.76
C HIS A 164 1.11 -10.75 19.35
N ALA A 165 0.52 -11.81 18.80
CA ALA A 165 -0.89 -11.87 18.40
C ALA A 165 -1.81 -11.55 19.58
N GLU A 166 -1.58 -12.17 20.74
CA GLU A 166 -2.34 -11.90 21.97
C GLU A 166 -2.28 -10.43 22.39
N ARG A 167 -1.13 -9.78 22.21
CA ARG A 167 -0.94 -8.36 22.55
C ARG A 167 -1.70 -7.43 21.62
N VAL A 168 -1.69 -7.70 20.32
CA VAL A 168 -2.34 -6.83 19.31
C VAL A 168 -3.83 -7.15 19.14
N ARG A 169 -4.31 -8.29 19.68
CA ARG A 169 -5.70 -8.76 19.57
C ARG A 169 -6.75 -7.69 19.89
N PRO A 170 -6.69 -6.95 21.02
CA PRO A 170 -7.72 -5.96 21.34
C PRO A 170 -7.76 -4.80 20.33
N TYR A 171 -6.59 -4.37 19.86
CA TYR A 171 -6.48 -3.34 18.83
C TYR A 171 -7.05 -3.82 17.50
N LEU A 172 -6.70 -5.04 17.07
CA LEU A 172 -7.16 -5.61 15.79
C LEU A 172 -8.68 -5.66 15.67
N ILE A 173 -9.39 -6.03 16.74
CA ILE A 173 -10.86 -6.08 16.76
C ILE A 173 -11.45 -4.70 16.46
N THR A 174 -10.90 -3.64 17.05
CA THR A 174 -11.36 -2.25 16.81
C THR A 174 -10.87 -1.67 15.50
N PHE A 175 -9.71 -2.13 15.02
CA PHE A 175 -9.05 -1.62 13.82
C PHE A 175 -9.68 -2.18 12.54
N LEU A 176 -10.10 -3.44 12.54
CA LEU A 176 -10.66 -4.11 11.35
C LEU A 176 -11.82 -3.34 10.70
N PRO A 177 -12.87 -2.91 11.44
CA PRO A 177 -13.94 -2.09 10.86
C PRO A 177 -13.41 -0.81 10.21
N LEU A 178 -12.45 -0.12 10.85
CA LEU A 178 -11.86 1.13 10.34
C LEU A 178 -11.02 0.93 9.07
N VAL A 179 -10.42 -0.24 8.92
CA VAL A 179 -9.68 -0.60 7.70
C VAL A 179 -10.65 -0.92 6.58
N VAL A 180 -11.70 -1.71 6.87
CA VAL A 180 -12.67 -2.17 5.88
C VAL A 180 -13.57 -1.04 5.38
N THR A 181 -13.91 -0.06 6.23
CA THR A 181 -14.72 1.10 5.80
C THR A 181 -14.09 1.80 4.60
N ARG A 182 -12.76 1.80 4.45
CA ARG A 182 -12.05 2.41 3.31
C ARG A 182 -12.46 1.90 1.94
N PHE A 183 -13.11 0.75 1.87
CA PHE A 183 -13.74 0.27 0.65
C PHE A 183 -15.00 1.07 0.25
N HIS A 184 -15.23 2.25 0.82
CA HIS A 184 -16.33 3.16 0.50
C HIS A 184 -16.06 4.07 -0.72
N SER A 185 -14.82 4.21 -1.21
CA SER A 185 -14.49 5.19 -2.26
C SER A 185 -14.33 4.55 -3.65
N LYS A 186 -14.80 5.21 -4.72
CA LYS A 186 -14.42 4.84 -6.10
C LYS A 186 -12.94 5.13 -6.41
N VAL A 187 -12.16 5.55 -5.41
CA VAL A 187 -10.72 5.80 -5.50
C VAL A 187 -10.00 4.49 -5.20
N TYR A 188 -10.10 3.57 -6.15
CA TYR A 188 -9.55 2.22 -6.05
C TYR A 188 -8.06 2.20 -5.73
N ALA A 189 -7.28 3.21 -6.13
CA ALA A 189 -5.86 3.33 -5.82
C ALA A 189 -5.53 3.24 -4.32
N SER A 190 -6.47 3.63 -3.44
CA SER A 190 -6.32 3.57 -1.98
C SER A 190 -6.50 2.16 -1.40
N TYR A 191 -7.03 1.23 -2.20
CA TYR A 191 -7.33 -0.12 -1.72
C TYR A 191 -6.06 -0.96 -1.60
N SER A 192 -4.98 -0.61 -2.30
CA SER A 192 -3.75 -1.41 -2.33
C SER A 192 -3.11 -1.55 -0.94
N SER A 193 -3.07 -0.47 -0.16
CA SER A 193 -2.55 -0.49 1.22
C SER A 193 -3.50 -1.24 2.15
N THR A 194 -4.81 -1.02 1.99
CA THR A 194 -5.88 -1.69 2.73
C THR A 194 -5.84 -3.21 2.53
N PHE A 195 -5.76 -3.68 1.28
CA PHE A 195 -5.63 -5.10 0.93
C PHE A 195 -4.37 -5.70 1.53
N HIS A 196 -3.23 -4.99 1.49
CA HIS A 196 -2.00 -5.47 2.08
C HIS A 196 -2.15 -5.68 3.60
N VAL A 197 -2.69 -4.69 4.32
CA VAL A 197 -2.87 -4.77 5.77
C VAL A 197 -3.84 -5.89 6.15
N LEU A 198 -4.99 -5.99 5.48
CA LEU A 198 -5.94 -7.08 5.71
C LEU A 198 -5.32 -8.46 5.40
N HIS A 199 -4.49 -8.56 4.38
CA HIS A 199 -3.81 -9.81 4.04
C HIS A 199 -2.84 -10.23 5.15
N ARG A 200 -2.12 -9.28 5.77
CA ARG A 200 -1.26 -9.57 6.92
C ARG A 200 -2.06 -10.01 8.15
N ILE A 201 -3.25 -9.44 8.38
CA ILE A 201 -4.14 -9.89 9.46
C ILE A 201 -4.65 -11.31 9.17
N ALA A 202 -5.04 -11.63 7.93
CA ALA A 202 -5.47 -12.97 7.54
C ALA A 202 -4.35 -14.02 7.75
N LEU A 203 -3.10 -13.68 7.44
CA LEU A 203 -1.95 -14.55 7.71
C LEU A 203 -1.76 -14.78 9.21
N LEU A 204 -1.85 -13.74 10.04
CA LEU A 204 -1.78 -13.86 11.50
C LEU A 204 -2.85 -14.82 12.04
N VAL A 205 -4.09 -14.66 11.56
CA VAL A 205 -5.23 -15.51 11.96
C VAL A 205 -4.97 -16.98 11.61
N LYS A 206 -4.43 -17.24 10.43
CA LYS A 206 -4.10 -18.59 9.97
C LYS A 206 -2.94 -19.20 10.77
N GLU A 207 -1.92 -18.42 11.13
CA GLU A 207 -0.71 -18.94 11.78
C GLU A 207 -0.85 -19.10 13.30
N VAL A 208 -1.78 -18.38 13.94
CA VAL A 208 -1.92 -18.38 15.40
C VAL A 208 -3.31 -18.88 15.85
N PRO A 209 -3.42 -20.13 16.38
CA PRO A 209 -4.69 -20.79 16.70
C PRO A 209 -5.50 -20.20 17.88
N GLY A 210 -5.13 -19.05 18.45
CA GLY A 210 -5.85 -18.35 19.53
C GLY A 210 -6.64 -17.11 19.09
N THR A 211 -6.61 -16.76 17.81
CA THR A 211 -7.13 -15.48 17.28
C THR A 211 -8.60 -15.56 16.84
N MET A 212 -9.41 -16.41 17.48
CA MET A 212 -10.78 -16.75 17.02
C MET A 212 -11.73 -15.55 16.96
N ASP A 213 -11.59 -14.59 17.85
CA ASP A 213 -12.34 -13.34 17.89
C ASP A 213 -11.97 -12.39 16.73
N VAL A 214 -10.67 -12.23 16.46
CA VAL A 214 -10.16 -11.50 15.28
C VAL A 214 -10.58 -12.20 14.00
N ALA A 215 -10.57 -13.54 14.00
CA ALA A 215 -11.01 -14.37 12.89
C ALA A 215 -12.50 -14.15 12.60
N ALA A 216 -13.35 -14.15 13.63
CA ALA A 216 -14.77 -13.86 13.51
C ALA A 216 -15.02 -12.44 12.98
N ALA A 217 -14.35 -11.43 13.54
CA ALA A 217 -14.47 -10.04 13.08
C ALA A 217 -14.03 -9.86 11.61
N LEU A 218 -12.94 -10.52 11.20
CA LEU A 218 -12.50 -10.50 9.80
C LEU A 218 -13.50 -11.20 8.87
N ALA A 219 -14.10 -12.31 9.34
CA ALA A 219 -15.07 -13.07 8.57
C ALA A 219 -16.37 -12.29 8.29
N GLU A 220 -16.83 -11.45 9.23
CA GLU A 220 -18.00 -10.57 9.05
C GLU A 220 -17.83 -9.59 7.88
N HIS A 221 -16.58 -9.21 7.59
CA HIS A 221 -16.25 -8.26 6.52
C HIS A 221 -15.91 -8.92 5.18
N MET A 222 -15.89 -10.25 5.08
CA MET A 222 -15.57 -10.96 3.83
C MET A 222 -16.44 -10.53 2.64
N PRO A 223 -17.77 -10.36 2.74
CA PRO A 223 -18.58 -9.92 1.60
C PRO A 223 -18.12 -8.56 1.04
N THR A 224 -17.82 -7.61 1.92
CA THR A 224 -17.31 -6.28 1.53
C THR A 224 -15.94 -6.37 0.88
N ILE A 225 -15.04 -7.20 1.42
CA ILE A 225 -13.71 -7.43 0.84
C ILE A 225 -13.83 -8.05 -0.55
N VAL A 226 -14.65 -9.09 -0.72
CA VAL A 226 -14.85 -9.75 -2.02
C VAL A 226 -15.41 -8.79 -3.05
N SER A 227 -16.39 -7.95 -2.67
CA SER A 227 -16.91 -6.89 -3.53
C SER A 227 -15.82 -5.89 -3.92
N ALA A 228 -15.00 -5.43 -2.97
CA ALA A 228 -13.92 -4.48 -3.25
C ALA A 228 -12.87 -5.05 -4.21
N VAL A 229 -12.51 -6.32 -4.07
CA VAL A 229 -11.57 -6.99 -5.00
C VAL A 229 -12.19 -7.12 -6.39
N GLN A 230 -13.47 -7.45 -6.47
CA GLN A 230 -14.20 -7.48 -7.74
C GLN A 230 -14.19 -6.11 -8.43
N ASP A 231 -14.51 -5.04 -7.69
CA ASP A 231 -14.53 -3.67 -8.21
C ASP A 231 -13.16 -3.26 -8.77
N VAL A 232 -12.07 -3.57 -8.06
CA VAL A 232 -10.70 -3.27 -8.49
C VAL A 232 -10.28 -4.08 -9.73
N LEU A 233 -10.74 -5.32 -9.87
CA LEU A 233 -10.50 -6.12 -11.07
C LEU A 233 -11.33 -5.66 -12.27
N VAL A 234 -12.49 -5.06 -12.05
CA VAL A 234 -13.35 -4.54 -13.12
C VAL A 234 -12.88 -3.16 -13.58
N ALA A 235 -12.58 -2.27 -12.63
CA ALA A 235 -12.35 -0.86 -12.90
C ALA A 235 -10.87 -0.45 -12.91
N GLY A 236 -9.97 -1.30 -12.41
CA GLY A 236 -8.54 -0.99 -12.32
C GLY A 236 -7.89 -0.81 -13.70
N THR A 237 -7.08 0.24 -13.84
CA THR A 237 -6.32 0.47 -15.09
C THR A 237 -5.16 -0.51 -15.20
N ARG A 238 -4.54 -0.64 -16.39
CA ARG A 238 -3.40 -1.56 -16.58
C ARG A 238 -2.29 -1.34 -15.55
N ASP A 239 -2.00 -0.09 -15.21
CA ASP A 239 -0.90 0.31 -14.33
C ASP A 239 -1.18 0.01 -12.85
N ASP A 240 -2.46 -0.15 -12.47
CA ASP A 240 -2.89 -0.52 -11.11
C ASP A 240 -2.78 -2.02 -10.81
N TRP A 241 -1.86 -2.72 -11.48
CA TRP A 241 -1.73 -4.17 -11.36
C TRP A 241 -1.39 -4.62 -9.94
N LEU A 242 -0.65 -3.81 -9.17
CA LEU A 242 -0.30 -4.13 -7.79
C LEU A 242 -1.55 -4.21 -6.90
N ASN A 243 -2.52 -3.33 -7.14
CA ASN A 243 -3.78 -3.30 -6.41
C ASN A 243 -4.61 -4.56 -6.69
N ARG A 244 -4.76 -4.92 -7.98
CA ARG A 244 -5.44 -6.17 -8.39
C ARG A 244 -4.76 -7.41 -7.83
N LYS A 245 -3.42 -7.47 -7.90
CA LYS A 245 -2.61 -8.55 -7.32
C LYS A 245 -2.90 -8.71 -5.82
N ARG A 246 -2.84 -7.61 -5.06
CA ARG A 246 -3.06 -7.64 -3.60
C ARG A 246 -4.48 -8.03 -3.23
N GLY A 247 -5.48 -7.62 -4.01
CA GLY A 247 -6.84 -8.09 -3.84
C GLY A 247 -6.94 -9.61 -3.97
N LEU A 248 -6.32 -10.19 -5.00
CA LEU A 248 -6.29 -11.65 -5.19
C LEU A 248 -5.49 -12.37 -4.10
N ASP A 249 -4.34 -11.82 -3.69
CA ASP A 249 -3.53 -12.37 -2.59
C ASP A 249 -4.33 -12.39 -1.28
N LEU A 250 -5.10 -11.33 -0.99
CA LEU A 250 -5.99 -11.27 0.16
C LEU A 250 -7.07 -12.34 0.09
N LEU A 251 -7.74 -12.53 -1.05
CA LEU A 251 -8.75 -13.59 -1.20
C LEU A 251 -8.14 -14.97 -0.97
N HIS A 252 -6.93 -15.22 -1.48
CA HIS A 252 -6.24 -16.48 -1.24
C HIS A 252 -5.92 -16.65 0.26
N GLY A 253 -5.40 -15.61 0.91
CA GLY A 253 -5.13 -15.62 2.36
C GLY A 253 -6.39 -15.88 3.20
N LEU A 254 -7.53 -15.30 2.82
CA LEU A 254 -8.82 -15.55 3.49
C LEU A 254 -9.28 -17.00 3.33
N LEU A 255 -9.16 -17.59 2.15
CA LEU A 255 -9.54 -19.00 1.99
C LEU A 255 -8.64 -19.94 2.81
N VAL A 256 -7.34 -19.65 2.83
CA VAL A 256 -6.36 -20.42 3.58
C VAL A 256 -6.58 -20.28 5.10
N ALA A 257 -6.98 -19.10 5.58
CA ALA A 257 -7.32 -18.86 6.98
C ALA A 257 -8.69 -19.45 7.38
N PHE A 258 -9.62 -19.58 6.44
CA PHE A 258 -11.02 -19.93 6.71
C PHE A 258 -11.55 -21.04 5.78
N PRO A 259 -10.91 -22.23 5.74
CA PRO A 259 -11.23 -23.27 4.74
C PRO A 259 -12.64 -23.85 4.86
N HIS A 260 -13.25 -23.78 6.05
CA HIS A 260 -14.57 -24.35 6.34
C HIS A 260 -15.58 -23.33 6.87
N HIS A 261 -15.26 -22.03 6.77
CA HIS A 261 -16.15 -21.00 7.26
C HIS A 261 -17.38 -20.85 6.34
N ARG A 262 -18.52 -20.50 6.93
CA ARG A 262 -19.76 -20.30 6.15
C ARG A 262 -19.58 -19.20 5.10
N ALA A 263 -18.97 -18.07 5.47
CA ALA A 263 -18.75 -16.95 4.56
C ALA A 263 -17.89 -17.33 3.33
N THR A 264 -16.87 -18.18 3.49
CA THR A 264 -16.06 -18.65 2.36
C THR A 264 -16.83 -19.63 1.47
N THR A 265 -17.71 -20.44 2.06
CA THR A 265 -18.60 -21.34 1.33
C THR A 265 -19.65 -20.56 0.53
N ASP A 266 -20.32 -19.59 1.15
CA ASP A 266 -21.38 -18.78 0.56
C ASP A 266 -20.85 -17.89 -0.59
N LEU A 267 -19.60 -17.42 -0.49
CA LEU A 267 -18.96 -16.56 -1.50
C LEU A 267 -18.14 -17.32 -2.54
N LYS A 268 -18.05 -18.65 -2.45
CA LYS A 268 -17.13 -19.48 -3.26
C LYS A 268 -17.28 -19.23 -4.76
N ASP A 269 -18.51 -19.19 -5.28
CA ASP A 269 -18.78 -18.99 -6.71
C ASP A 269 -18.40 -17.58 -7.19
N GLN A 270 -18.57 -16.57 -6.32
CA GLN A 270 -18.14 -15.20 -6.61
C GLN A 270 -16.62 -15.11 -6.65
N ILE A 271 -15.94 -15.70 -5.67
CA ILE A 271 -14.47 -15.76 -5.62
C ILE A 271 -13.94 -16.54 -6.83
N MET A 272 -14.62 -17.60 -7.29
CA MET A 272 -14.22 -18.30 -8.51
C MET A 272 -14.26 -17.41 -9.74
N ARG A 273 -15.35 -16.66 -9.93
CA ARG A 273 -15.48 -15.73 -11.07
C ARG A 273 -14.41 -14.63 -11.03
N ILE A 274 -14.09 -14.14 -9.83
CA ILE A 274 -13.00 -13.19 -9.59
C ILE A 274 -11.66 -13.78 -9.99
N ALA A 275 -11.36 -15.00 -9.54
CA ALA A 275 -10.12 -15.70 -9.86
C ALA A 275 -9.97 -15.96 -11.36
N ASP A 276 -11.05 -16.40 -12.03
CA ASP A 276 -11.05 -16.65 -13.47
C ASP A 276 -10.78 -15.37 -14.27
N ARG A 277 -11.42 -14.25 -13.89
CA ARG A 277 -11.11 -12.93 -14.46
C ARG A 277 -9.64 -12.56 -14.27
N GLY A 278 -9.08 -12.78 -13.08
CA GLY A 278 -7.67 -12.51 -12.79
C GLY A 278 -6.69 -13.33 -13.64
N ARG A 279 -7.07 -14.53 -14.10
CA ARG A 279 -6.23 -15.34 -15.00
C ARG A 279 -6.06 -14.72 -16.39
N SER A 280 -7.05 -13.92 -16.81
CA SER A 280 -7.01 -13.18 -18.08
C SER A 280 -6.42 -11.78 -17.93
N ASP A 281 -5.86 -11.43 -16.76
CA ASP A 281 -5.27 -10.11 -16.54
C ASP A 281 -4.04 -9.87 -17.44
N TYR A 282 -3.84 -8.63 -17.85
CA TYR A 282 -2.70 -8.21 -18.68
C TYR A 282 -1.35 -8.35 -17.93
N ALA A 283 -1.33 -8.20 -16.61
CA ALA A 283 -0.11 -8.24 -15.80
C ALA A 283 0.20 -9.66 -15.27
N SER A 284 1.42 -10.17 -15.52
CA SER A 284 1.85 -11.50 -15.05
C SER A 284 1.66 -11.73 -13.56
N PRO A 285 2.05 -10.79 -12.67
CA PRO A 285 1.89 -10.99 -11.24
C PRO A 285 0.45 -11.17 -10.79
N VAL A 286 -0.52 -10.54 -11.48
CA VAL A 286 -1.95 -10.69 -11.19
C VAL A 286 -2.43 -12.08 -11.61
N ARG A 287 -1.99 -12.56 -12.79
CA ARG A 287 -2.30 -13.91 -13.25
C ARG A 287 -1.73 -14.98 -12.34
N GLU A 288 -0.52 -14.80 -11.83
CA GLU A 288 0.12 -15.73 -10.89
C GLU A 288 -0.68 -15.84 -9.57
N SER A 289 -1.08 -14.70 -8.98
CA SER A 289 -1.96 -14.68 -7.81
C SER A 289 -3.33 -15.32 -8.10
N ALA A 290 -3.89 -15.10 -9.28
CA ALA A 290 -5.15 -15.73 -9.70
C ALA A 290 -5.01 -17.25 -9.82
N VAL A 291 -3.90 -17.74 -10.39
CA VAL A 291 -3.62 -19.18 -10.51
C VAL A 291 -3.49 -19.83 -9.13
N ALA A 292 -2.78 -19.19 -8.19
CA ALA A 292 -2.69 -19.66 -6.81
C ALA A 292 -4.07 -19.74 -6.14
N LEU A 293 -4.90 -18.71 -6.35
CA LEU A 293 -6.28 -18.67 -5.84
C LEU A 293 -7.15 -19.80 -6.41
N VAL A 294 -7.10 -20.05 -7.72
CA VAL A 294 -7.83 -21.15 -8.36
C VAL A 294 -7.35 -22.51 -7.84
N ALA A 295 -6.03 -22.69 -7.69
CA ALA A 295 -5.47 -23.93 -7.17
C ALA A 295 -6.02 -24.28 -5.78
N HIS A 296 -6.29 -23.28 -4.95
CA HIS A 296 -6.87 -23.47 -3.62
C HIS A 296 -8.38 -23.80 -3.66
N LEU A 297 -9.13 -23.21 -4.57
CA LEU A 297 -10.58 -23.40 -4.65
C LEU A 297 -11.02 -24.73 -5.31
N GLY A 298 -10.09 -25.37 -6.02
CA GLY A 298 -10.32 -26.62 -6.75
C GLY A 298 -10.77 -26.39 -8.20
N PRO A 299 -11.03 -27.48 -8.96
CA PRO A 299 -11.46 -27.36 -10.35
C PRO A 299 -12.78 -26.61 -10.46
N LEU A 300 -12.87 -25.68 -11.43
CA LEU A 300 -14.09 -24.95 -11.73
C LEU A 300 -15.24 -25.94 -11.99
N PRO A 301 -16.44 -25.74 -11.39
CA PRO A 301 -17.64 -26.38 -11.88
C PRO A 301 -17.77 -25.98 -13.36
N ARG A 302 -17.64 -26.95 -14.26
CA ARG A 302 -17.90 -26.71 -15.69
C ARG A 302 -19.37 -26.30 -15.79
N THR A 303 -19.62 -25.01 -15.91
CA THR A 303 -20.92 -24.52 -16.37
C THR A 303 -21.09 -25.04 -17.79
N SER A 304 -22.04 -25.95 -17.97
CA SER A 304 -22.40 -26.56 -19.24
C SER A 304 -22.64 -25.50 -20.33
N GLY A 305 -21.97 -25.65 -21.48
CA GLY A 305 -22.20 -24.94 -22.75
C GLY A 305 -21.40 -23.63 -22.87
N LEU A 306 -20.50 -23.42 -23.83
CA LEU A 306 -20.51 -23.81 -25.25
C LEU A 306 -19.31 -24.70 -25.61
N GLY A 307 -19.57 -25.74 -26.41
CA GLY A 307 -18.61 -26.78 -26.74
C GLY A 307 -17.37 -26.27 -27.48
N ALA A 308 -16.19 -26.79 -27.09
CA ALA A 308 -14.90 -26.58 -27.75
C ALA A 308 -14.92 -26.88 -29.27
N ALA A 309 -15.91 -27.64 -29.74
CA ALA A 309 -16.14 -27.89 -31.17
C ALA A 309 -16.50 -26.62 -31.97
N ALA A 310 -17.08 -25.59 -31.34
CA ALA A 310 -17.46 -24.35 -32.05
C ALA A 310 -16.24 -23.46 -32.34
N THR A 311 -15.27 -23.41 -31.43
CA THR A 311 -14.04 -22.62 -31.60
C THR A 311 -13.10 -23.22 -32.64
N ASP A 312 -12.95 -24.54 -32.69
CA ASP A 312 -12.13 -25.21 -33.70
C ASP A 312 -12.76 -25.14 -35.10
N ALA A 313 -14.08 -25.24 -35.20
CA ALA A 313 -14.79 -25.09 -36.48
C ALA A 313 -14.68 -23.65 -37.02
N THR A 314 -14.71 -22.63 -36.15
CA THR A 314 -14.59 -21.23 -36.56
C THR A 314 -13.14 -20.88 -36.95
N TYR A 315 -12.15 -21.45 -36.26
CA TYR A 315 -10.73 -21.31 -36.63
C TYR A 315 -10.41 -22.03 -37.94
N ALA A 316 -10.94 -23.23 -38.15
CA ALA A 316 -10.80 -23.99 -39.39
C ALA A 316 -11.52 -23.32 -40.58
N ALA A 317 -12.63 -22.62 -40.34
CA ALA A 317 -13.34 -21.86 -41.37
C ALA A 317 -12.58 -20.59 -41.82
N LEU A 318 -11.75 -20.00 -40.95
CA LEU A 318 -10.95 -18.82 -41.26
C LEU A 318 -9.56 -19.14 -41.85
N HIS A 319 -9.14 -20.42 -41.79
CA HIS A 319 -7.86 -20.90 -42.30
C HIS A 319 -8.07 -22.15 -43.16
N PRO A 320 -8.41 -22.01 -44.47
CA PRO A 320 -8.57 -23.17 -45.33
C PRO A 320 -7.24 -23.95 -45.43
N PRO A 321 -7.26 -25.29 -45.37
CA PRO A 321 -6.05 -26.10 -45.43
C PRO A 321 -5.37 -25.92 -46.80
N ARG A 322 -4.08 -25.60 -46.77
CA ARG A 322 -3.23 -25.57 -47.97
C ARG A 322 -3.23 -26.95 -48.62
N ALA A 323 -3.43 -26.99 -49.93
CA ALA A 323 -3.34 -28.22 -50.71
C ALA A 323 -2.00 -28.92 -50.47
N SER A 324 -2.10 -30.19 -50.10
CA SER A 324 -1.02 -31.14 -49.88
C SER A 324 -0.09 -31.26 -51.09
N SER A 325 1.23 -31.28 -50.83
CA SER A 325 2.24 -31.81 -51.73
C SER A 325 3.16 -32.77 -50.94
N PRO A 326 3.72 -33.79 -51.59
CA PRO A 326 3.77 -35.15 -51.04
C PRO A 326 4.98 -35.47 -50.15
N GLU A 327 4.79 -36.47 -49.30
CA GLU A 327 5.77 -37.10 -48.42
C GLU A 327 7.06 -37.55 -49.14
N PRO A 328 8.21 -37.48 -48.45
CA PRO A 328 9.28 -38.43 -48.67
C PRO A 328 9.36 -39.43 -47.52
N ARG A 329 9.40 -40.70 -47.93
CA ARG A 329 9.57 -41.92 -47.15
C ARG A 329 10.82 -41.90 -46.28
N GLY A 330 10.73 -42.65 -45.18
CA GLY A 330 11.75 -42.75 -44.15
C GLY A 330 13.09 -43.35 -44.60
N SER A 331 14.12 -42.97 -43.85
CA SER A 331 15.39 -43.66 -43.73
C SER A 331 15.89 -43.49 -42.30
N GLN A 332 16.23 -44.62 -41.68
CA GLN A 332 16.85 -44.75 -40.37
C GLN A 332 18.25 -44.10 -40.29
N TRP A 333 18.85 -44.20 -39.10
CA TRP A 333 20.25 -43.99 -38.70
C TRP A 333 20.56 -42.55 -38.24
N ARG A 334 21.31 -42.28 -37.16
CA ARG A 334 21.85 -43.02 -36.02
C ARG A 334 22.40 -41.93 -35.08
N THR A 335 22.38 -42.17 -33.77
CA THR A 335 23.10 -41.42 -32.74
C THR A 335 24.59 -41.26 -33.08
N GLN A 336 25.13 -40.04 -32.94
CA GLN A 336 26.48 -39.74 -32.44
C GLN A 336 26.72 -38.21 -32.34
N SER A 337 26.99 -37.72 -31.14
CA SER A 337 27.92 -36.60 -30.90
C SER A 337 29.36 -37.17 -30.99
N PRO A 338 30.49 -36.42 -31.15
CA PRO A 338 30.77 -35.12 -30.52
C PRO A 338 31.75 -34.14 -31.26
N THR A 339 32.03 -33.02 -30.58
CA THR A 339 33.33 -32.29 -30.50
C THR A 339 33.75 -31.21 -31.53
N GLN A 340 34.10 -30.06 -30.91
CA GLN A 340 35.28 -29.19 -31.12
C GLN A 340 35.20 -27.92 -32.00
N ARG A 341 35.42 -26.81 -31.26
CA ARG A 341 36.36 -25.68 -31.46
C ARG A 341 36.09 -24.60 -32.53
N SER A 342 36.09 -23.37 -32.01
CA SER A 342 36.11 -22.00 -32.57
C SER A 342 37.29 -21.71 -33.53
N PRO A 343 37.63 -20.46 -33.98
CA PRO A 343 36.94 -19.15 -33.97
C PRO A 343 37.11 -18.32 -35.30
N VAL A 344 36.79 -17.01 -35.27
CA VAL A 344 37.24 -15.89 -36.16
C VAL A 344 36.45 -15.79 -37.49
N THR A 345 35.93 -14.67 -38.02
CA THR A 345 36.41 -13.29 -38.13
C THR A 345 35.25 -12.39 -38.66
N SER A 346 35.20 -11.12 -38.25
CA SER A 346 34.38 -10.07 -38.91
C SER A 346 34.89 -9.74 -40.33
N PRO A 347 34.11 -9.01 -41.15
CA PRO A 347 34.36 -7.57 -41.22
C PRO A 347 33.12 -6.67 -41.37
N ARG A 348 33.41 -5.40 -41.17
CA ARG A 348 32.56 -4.22 -40.98
C ARG A 348 32.48 -3.41 -42.28
N ALA A 349 31.31 -2.84 -42.62
CA ALA A 349 31.13 -1.48 -43.14
C ALA A 349 29.67 -1.23 -43.61
N THR A 350 29.10 -0.04 -43.79
CA THR A 350 29.15 1.31 -43.20
C THR A 350 28.06 2.10 -43.98
N ARG A 351 27.21 2.91 -43.32
CA ARG A 351 26.62 4.19 -43.81
C ARG A 351 25.64 4.72 -42.72
N VAL A 352 26.06 5.62 -41.83
CA VAL A 352 26.21 7.10 -41.94
C VAL A 352 24.87 7.85 -42.03
N GLY A 353 24.58 8.64 -40.98
CA GLY A 353 23.54 9.66 -40.86
C GLY A 353 23.51 10.26 -39.45
N THR A 354 23.87 11.54 -39.33
CA THR A 354 24.34 12.34 -38.19
C THR A 354 23.27 12.85 -37.18
N PRO A 355 23.65 13.51 -36.06
CA PRO A 355 23.02 13.40 -34.75
C PRO A 355 22.08 14.56 -34.39
N TYR A 356 21.21 14.34 -33.39
CA TYR A 356 20.64 15.43 -32.60
C TYR A 356 21.16 15.34 -31.17
N VAL A 357 21.85 16.39 -30.76
CA VAL A 357 22.30 16.64 -29.39
C VAL A 357 21.06 17.00 -28.57
N GLN A 358 20.73 16.20 -27.55
CA GLN A 358 19.83 16.62 -26.49
C GLN A 358 20.64 16.76 -25.21
N GLN A 359 20.90 18.00 -24.83
CA GLN A 359 21.46 18.39 -23.54
C GLN A 359 20.57 17.82 -22.43
N LEU A 360 21.15 16.94 -21.62
CA LEU A 360 20.58 16.52 -20.35
C LEU A 360 20.68 17.72 -19.38
N ALA A 361 19.53 18.31 -19.05
CA ALA A 361 19.40 19.20 -17.91
C ALA A 361 19.52 18.41 -16.59
N PRO A 362 20.03 19.02 -15.50
CA PRO A 362 20.34 18.33 -14.26
C PRO A 362 19.06 17.95 -13.48
N VAL A 363 19.07 16.75 -12.92
CA VAL A 363 18.00 16.18 -12.09
C VAL A 363 17.91 16.95 -10.77
N GLY A 364 16.80 17.67 -10.59
CA GLY A 364 16.45 18.40 -9.37
C GLY A 364 15.78 17.51 -8.33
N SER A 365 15.83 17.98 -7.09
CA SER A 365 15.39 17.34 -5.86
C SER A 365 13.87 17.13 -5.75
N SER A 366 13.48 16.26 -4.81
CA SER A 366 12.12 15.84 -4.45
C SER A 366 11.05 16.93 -4.19
N ASN A 367 11.40 18.22 -4.28
CA ASN A 367 10.44 19.32 -4.22
C ASN A 367 9.79 19.63 -5.59
N GLN A 368 10.31 19.07 -6.68
CA GLN A 368 9.80 19.35 -8.03
C GLN A 368 8.35 18.87 -8.21
N THR A 369 7.97 17.70 -7.73
CA THR A 369 6.61 17.15 -7.99
C THR A 369 5.50 17.88 -7.25
N SER A 370 5.70 18.24 -5.97
CA SER A 370 4.69 19.02 -5.21
C SER A 370 4.56 20.45 -5.74
N GLN A 371 5.66 21.06 -6.16
CA GLN A 371 5.64 22.38 -6.79
C GLN A 371 4.99 22.33 -8.17
N GLU A 372 5.25 21.30 -8.98
CA GLU A 372 4.58 21.07 -10.27
C GLU A 372 3.06 20.90 -10.11
N PHE A 373 2.59 20.16 -9.10
CA PHE A 373 1.17 20.07 -8.80
C PHE A 373 0.58 21.43 -8.40
N ALA A 374 1.28 22.19 -7.55
CA ALA A 374 0.82 23.52 -7.15
C ALA A 374 0.76 24.51 -8.33
N ASP A 375 1.75 24.46 -9.23
CA ASP A 375 1.81 25.29 -10.42
C ASP A 375 0.71 24.90 -11.43
N ASN A 376 0.47 23.60 -11.62
CA ASN A 376 -0.63 23.09 -12.47
C ASN A 376 -2.01 23.42 -11.91
N VAL A 377 -2.19 23.35 -10.58
CA VAL A 377 -3.42 23.82 -9.91
C VAL A 377 -3.60 25.32 -10.16
N ARG A 378 -2.54 26.11 -10.00
CA ARG A 378 -2.60 27.55 -10.23
C ARG A 378 -3.00 27.89 -11.67
N LEU A 379 -2.39 27.21 -12.65
CA LEU A 379 -2.72 27.38 -14.07
C LEU A 379 -4.18 27.03 -14.36
N ALA A 380 -4.67 25.89 -13.87
CA ALA A 380 -6.07 25.50 -14.05
C ALA A 380 -7.05 26.51 -13.43
N MET A 381 -6.70 27.08 -12.27
CA MET A 381 -7.49 28.13 -11.61
C MET A 381 -7.45 29.46 -12.38
N GLU A 382 -6.31 29.85 -12.94
CA GLU A 382 -6.15 31.04 -13.81
C GLU A 382 -6.98 30.91 -15.09
N GLU A 383 -7.08 29.70 -15.65
CA GLU A 383 -7.92 29.37 -16.81
C GLU A 383 -9.41 29.25 -16.48
N GLY A 384 -9.78 29.31 -15.19
CA GLY A 384 -11.16 29.20 -14.71
C GLY A 384 -11.71 27.77 -14.63
N ASP A 385 -10.89 26.75 -14.84
CA ASP A 385 -11.29 25.34 -14.73
C ASP A 385 -11.11 24.81 -13.30
N ILE A 386 -12.10 25.13 -12.45
CA ILE A 386 -12.14 24.73 -11.04
C ILE A 386 -12.25 23.20 -10.88
N GLU A 387 -12.91 22.50 -11.81
CA GLU A 387 -13.01 21.03 -11.75
C GLU A 387 -11.63 20.40 -11.98
N LEU A 388 -10.88 20.89 -12.97
CA LEU A 388 -9.51 20.45 -13.23
C LEU A 388 -8.58 20.77 -12.06
N ALA A 389 -8.65 21.98 -11.51
CA ALA A 389 -7.85 22.38 -10.34
C ALA A 389 -8.12 21.46 -9.12
N LEU A 390 -9.39 21.15 -8.85
CA LEU A 390 -9.77 20.22 -7.79
C LEU A 390 -9.27 18.80 -8.09
N ARG A 391 -9.38 18.33 -9.33
CA ARG A 391 -8.85 17.01 -9.72
C ARG A 391 -7.34 16.93 -9.53
N ILE A 392 -6.59 17.93 -9.96
CA ILE A 392 -5.14 17.98 -9.77
C ILE A 392 -4.81 18.00 -8.28
N ALA A 393 -5.52 18.79 -7.47
CA ALA A 393 -5.33 18.82 -6.03
C ALA A 393 -5.68 17.48 -5.34
N LEU A 394 -6.78 16.85 -5.74
CA LEU A 394 -7.19 15.52 -5.26
C LEU A 394 -6.18 14.44 -5.66
N VAL A 395 -5.60 14.52 -6.86
CA VAL A 395 -4.56 13.61 -7.36
C VAL A 395 -3.19 13.89 -6.72
N SER A 396 -2.92 15.13 -6.32
CA SER A 396 -1.67 15.51 -5.64
C SER A 396 -1.57 14.95 -4.23
N GLU A 397 -2.70 14.55 -3.63
CA GLU A 397 -2.84 14.01 -2.27
C GLU A 397 -2.30 14.94 -1.18
N ASP A 398 -2.04 16.21 -1.51
CA ASP A 398 -1.67 17.25 -0.56
C ASP A 398 -2.94 17.91 0.00
N SER A 399 -3.33 17.51 1.22
CA SER A 399 -4.47 18.09 1.95
C SER A 399 -4.34 19.61 2.16
N GLY A 400 -3.12 20.15 2.14
CA GLY A 400 -2.87 21.58 2.18
C GLY A 400 -3.17 22.26 0.84
N LEU A 401 -2.80 21.62 -0.28
CA LEU A 401 -3.13 22.09 -1.62
C LEU A 401 -4.64 22.01 -1.88
N LEU A 402 -5.29 20.88 -1.56
CA LEU A 402 -6.74 20.75 -1.62
C LEU A 402 -7.44 21.80 -0.76
N GLY A 403 -6.95 22.02 0.47
CA GLY A 403 -7.51 23.06 1.34
C GLY A 403 -7.39 24.47 0.76
N LYS A 404 -6.27 24.80 0.12
CA LYS A 404 -6.11 26.08 -0.57
C LYS A 404 -7.09 26.24 -1.74
N VAL A 405 -7.31 25.18 -2.52
CA VAL A 405 -8.28 25.21 -3.62
C VAL A 405 -9.70 25.37 -3.07
N LEU A 406 -10.09 24.62 -2.04
CA LEU A 406 -11.42 24.71 -1.43
C LEU A 406 -11.70 26.05 -0.76
N ALA A 407 -10.66 26.70 -0.20
CA ALA A 407 -10.77 28.02 0.41
C ALA A 407 -10.84 29.15 -0.63
N PHE A 408 -10.20 28.97 -1.78
CA PHE A 408 -10.17 29.97 -2.86
C PHE A 408 -11.39 29.87 -3.78
N ALA A 409 -11.80 28.64 -4.13
CA ALA A 409 -12.91 28.42 -5.04
C ALA A 409 -14.25 28.68 -4.34
N GLN A 410 -15.20 29.28 -5.07
CA GLN A 410 -16.57 29.37 -4.58
C GLN A 410 -17.18 27.96 -4.55
N PRO A 411 -17.86 27.57 -3.44
CA PRO A 411 -18.53 26.28 -3.35
C PRO A 411 -19.54 26.09 -4.48
N SER A 412 -19.25 25.15 -5.37
CA SER A 412 -20.03 24.87 -6.57
C SER A 412 -19.77 23.43 -7.00
N VAL A 413 -20.81 22.61 -7.06
CA VAL A 413 -20.70 21.19 -7.46
C VAL A 413 -21.58 20.81 -8.66
N GLN A 414 -22.41 21.74 -9.13
CA GLN A 414 -23.43 21.50 -10.15
C GLN A 414 -22.87 21.12 -11.53
N PHE A 415 -21.60 21.43 -11.80
CA PHE A 415 -20.93 21.13 -13.07
C PHE A 415 -19.91 19.99 -12.95
N PHE A 416 -19.75 19.40 -11.77
CA PHE A 416 -18.76 18.37 -11.57
C PHE A 416 -19.23 17.03 -12.12
N LYS A 417 -18.30 16.31 -12.75
CA LYS A 417 -18.52 14.91 -13.12
C LYS A 417 -18.72 14.10 -11.84
N SER A 418 -19.56 13.07 -11.90
CA SER A 418 -19.83 12.16 -10.76
C SER A 418 -18.53 11.58 -10.17
N THR A 419 -17.50 11.33 -10.98
CA THR A 419 -16.20 10.86 -10.48
C THR A 419 -15.48 11.91 -9.62
N THR A 420 -15.51 13.18 -10.02
CA THR A 420 -14.93 14.29 -9.26
C THR A 420 -15.73 14.53 -7.98
N LEU A 421 -17.05 14.48 -8.07
CA LEU A 421 -17.94 14.65 -6.92
C LEU A 421 -17.72 13.55 -5.87
N ASN A 422 -17.60 12.30 -6.30
CA ASN A 422 -17.29 11.17 -5.43
C ASN A 422 -15.91 11.31 -4.78
N ALA A 423 -14.88 11.70 -5.55
CA ALA A 423 -13.54 11.92 -5.01
C ALA A 423 -13.50 13.08 -4.00
N LEU A 424 -14.23 14.16 -4.27
CA LEU A 424 -14.34 15.31 -3.37
C LEU A 424 -15.06 14.95 -2.07
N CYS A 425 -16.20 14.25 -2.15
CA CYS A 425 -16.93 13.80 -0.96
C CYS A 425 -16.12 12.78 -0.15
N ALA A 426 -15.37 11.90 -0.82
CA ALA A 426 -14.45 10.99 -0.14
C ALA A 426 -13.32 11.74 0.57
N ALA A 427 -12.72 12.75 -0.07
CA ALA A 427 -11.71 13.59 0.56
C ALA A 427 -12.27 14.39 1.76
N PHE A 428 -13.58 14.68 1.78
CA PHE A 428 -14.21 15.26 2.98
C PHE A 428 -14.12 14.34 4.19
N LEU A 429 -14.24 13.01 3.99
CA LEU A 429 -14.12 12.00 5.04
C LEU A 429 -12.76 12.06 5.75
N ASP A 430 -11.69 12.43 5.05
CA ASP A 430 -10.35 12.56 5.66
C ASP A 430 -10.25 13.73 6.65
N PHE A 431 -11.10 14.76 6.52
CA PHE A 431 -11.14 15.88 7.48
C PHE A 431 -11.77 15.49 8.82
N ARG A 432 -12.41 14.31 8.93
CA ARG A 432 -12.83 13.73 10.22
C ARG A 432 -11.68 13.63 11.21
N PHE A 433 -10.46 13.38 10.73
CA PHE A 433 -9.27 13.25 11.55
C PHE A 433 -8.59 14.59 11.87
N VAL A 434 -9.10 15.71 11.33
CA VAL A 434 -8.61 17.07 11.57
C VAL A 434 -9.81 18.01 11.77
N PRO A 435 -10.46 17.98 12.96
CA PRO A 435 -11.72 18.69 13.21
C PRO A 435 -11.66 20.19 12.94
N GLU A 436 -10.48 20.80 13.12
CA GLU A 436 -10.21 22.22 12.85
C GLU A 436 -10.39 22.61 11.37
N LYS A 437 -10.27 21.65 10.44
CA LYS A 437 -10.39 21.88 8.99
C LYS A 437 -11.76 21.47 8.43
N ALA A 438 -12.56 20.74 9.20
CA ALA A 438 -13.89 20.30 8.79
C ALA A 438 -14.85 21.45 8.41
N PRO A 439 -14.83 22.65 9.05
CA PRO A 439 -15.72 23.75 8.67
C PRO A 439 -15.58 24.21 7.22
N MET A 440 -14.42 23.98 6.60
CA MET A 440 -14.15 24.34 5.20
C MET A 440 -14.94 23.46 4.22
N THR A 441 -15.40 22.27 4.62
CA THR A 441 -16.17 21.36 3.76
C THR A 441 -17.67 21.64 3.81
N PHE A 442 -18.18 22.25 4.90
CA PHE A 442 -19.62 22.49 5.09
C PHE A 442 -20.29 23.27 3.96
N PRO A 443 -19.70 24.36 3.41
CA PRO A 443 -20.30 25.06 2.27
C PRO A 443 -20.44 24.17 1.04
N TRP A 444 -19.46 23.29 0.79
CA TRP A 444 -19.47 22.37 -0.35
C TRP A 444 -20.50 21.26 -0.18
N ILE A 445 -20.60 20.69 1.03
CA ILE A 445 -21.64 19.72 1.39
C ILE A 445 -23.02 20.38 1.27
N SER A 446 -23.18 21.62 1.74
CA SER A 446 -24.43 22.37 1.58
C SER A 446 -24.81 22.50 0.12
N CYS A 447 -23.88 22.87 -0.78
CA CYS A 447 -24.15 22.96 -2.22
C CYS A 447 -24.53 21.61 -2.83
N LEU A 448 -23.91 20.50 -2.41
CA LEU A 448 -24.30 19.16 -2.83
C LEU A 448 -25.74 18.86 -2.45
N LEU A 449 -26.12 19.15 -1.19
CA LEU A 449 -27.46 18.87 -0.68
C LEU A 449 -28.53 19.78 -1.31
N MET A 450 -28.19 20.92 -1.91
CA MET A 450 -29.18 21.75 -2.60
C MET A 450 -29.75 21.11 -3.88
N HIS A 451 -29.12 20.05 -4.41
CA HIS A 451 -29.48 19.44 -5.67
C HIS A 451 -29.64 17.91 -5.56
N ASP A 452 -30.88 17.44 -5.55
CA ASP A 452 -31.22 16.01 -5.38
C ASP A 452 -30.55 15.10 -6.41
N GLY A 453 -30.46 15.55 -7.67
CA GLY A 453 -29.80 14.79 -8.74
C GLY A 453 -28.30 14.61 -8.52
N LEU A 454 -27.63 15.54 -7.83
CA LEU A 454 -26.21 15.40 -7.49
C LEU A 454 -26.01 14.43 -6.33
N VAL A 455 -26.87 14.49 -5.31
CA VAL A 455 -26.86 13.53 -4.19
C VAL A 455 -27.00 12.10 -4.72
N GLN A 456 -27.96 11.85 -5.63
CA GLN A 456 -28.13 10.54 -6.26
C GLN A 456 -26.93 10.07 -7.10
N SER A 457 -26.08 11.00 -7.54
CA SER A 457 -24.87 10.69 -8.32
C SER A 457 -23.64 10.36 -7.46
N VAL A 458 -23.74 10.61 -6.14
CA VAL A 458 -22.74 10.23 -5.14
C VAL A 458 -22.99 8.79 -4.72
N ASP A 459 -21.90 8.03 -4.53
CA ASP A 459 -21.96 6.65 -4.06
C ASP A 459 -22.72 6.58 -2.71
N PRO A 460 -23.76 5.74 -2.58
CA PRO A 460 -24.54 5.64 -1.35
C PRO A 460 -23.71 5.34 -0.10
N ARG A 461 -22.57 4.64 -0.26
CA ARG A 461 -21.65 4.35 0.85
C ARG A 461 -20.96 5.63 1.34
N ILE A 462 -20.56 6.51 0.42
CA ILE A 462 -19.93 7.80 0.76
C ILE A 462 -20.95 8.70 1.45
N LEU A 463 -22.20 8.72 0.99
CA LEU A 463 -23.26 9.51 1.64
C LEU A 463 -23.51 9.05 3.08
N LYS A 464 -23.56 7.74 3.32
CA LYS A 464 -23.73 7.19 4.67
C LYS A 464 -22.56 7.55 5.60
N GLU A 465 -21.33 7.47 5.11
CA GLU A 465 -20.14 7.87 5.90
C GLU A 465 -20.08 9.39 6.11
N LEU A 466 -20.52 10.17 5.13
CA LEU A 466 -20.62 11.63 5.25
C LEU A 466 -21.68 12.02 6.28
N GLU A 467 -22.82 11.32 6.32
CA GLU A 467 -23.85 11.45 7.35
C GLU A 467 -23.26 11.14 8.74
N ALA A 468 -22.58 9.99 8.90
CA ALA A 468 -21.94 9.63 10.16
C ALA A 468 -20.88 10.65 10.60
N MET A 469 -20.06 11.17 9.69
CA MET A 469 -19.11 12.23 10.00
C MET A 469 -19.80 13.51 10.45
N LEU A 470 -20.87 13.95 9.76
CA LEU A 470 -21.62 15.15 10.16
C LEU A 470 -22.25 14.98 11.54
N TYR A 471 -22.76 13.78 11.87
CA TYR A 471 -23.26 13.45 13.19
C TYR A 471 -22.17 13.61 14.27
N GLU A 472 -20.97 13.09 14.04
CA GLU A 472 -19.86 13.23 14.98
C GLU A 472 -19.41 14.68 15.18
N LEU A 473 -19.43 15.47 14.10
CA LEU A 473 -19.05 16.88 14.13
C LEU A 473 -20.11 17.77 14.82
N THR A 474 -21.29 17.25 15.15
CA THR A 474 -22.28 17.98 15.97
C THR A 474 -21.78 18.29 17.39
N VAL A 475 -20.80 17.52 17.88
CA VAL A 475 -20.17 17.72 19.20
C VAL A 475 -19.30 18.98 19.24
N LEU A 476 -18.94 19.55 18.08
CA LEU A 476 -18.19 20.81 18.03
C LEU A 476 -18.98 21.97 18.64
N THR A 477 -18.30 22.83 19.40
CA THR A 477 -18.94 23.98 20.03
C THR A 477 -19.18 25.13 19.06
N GLY A 478 -20.30 25.85 19.21
CA GLY A 478 -20.58 27.08 18.48
C GLY A 478 -21.22 26.87 17.12
N LYS A 479 -20.89 27.74 16.15
CA LYS A 479 -21.53 27.78 14.83
C LYS A 479 -21.27 26.52 13.99
N ASP A 480 -20.12 25.89 14.17
CA ASP A 480 -19.70 24.74 13.36
C ASP A 480 -20.47 23.46 13.72
N GLY A 481 -20.71 23.20 15.02
CA GLY A 481 -21.58 22.10 15.45
C GLY A 481 -23.02 22.27 14.99
N LEU A 482 -23.54 23.51 15.00
CA LEU A 482 -24.87 23.83 14.46
C LEU A 482 -24.95 23.60 12.94
N ASN A 483 -23.91 23.97 12.20
CA ASN A 483 -23.84 23.72 10.75
C ASN A 483 -23.79 22.21 10.47
N ALA A 484 -22.98 21.45 11.21
CA ALA A 484 -22.89 20.01 11.09
C ALA A 484 -24.25 19.33 11.36
N ALA A 485 -24.94 19.73 12.44
CA ALA A 485 -26.25 19.21 12.79
C ALA A 485 -27.30 19.49 11.69
N ARG A 486 -27.32 20.72 11.16
CA ARG A 486 -28.24 21.08 10.07
C ARG A 486 -27.98 20.27 8.81
N LEU A 487 -26.72 20.08 8.43
CA LEU A 487 -26.35 19.29 7.25
C LEU A 487 -26.67 17.80 7.44
N HIS A 488 -26.41 17.27 8.65
CA HIS A 488 -26.79 15.92 9.04
C HIS A 488 -28.30 15.70 8.87
N ASP A 489 -29.13 16.56 9.47
CA ASP A 489 -30.60 16.44 9.39
C ASP A 489 -31.11 16.54 7.95
N THR A 490 -30.47 17.39 7.14
CA THR A 490 -30.82 17.57 5.71
C THR A 490 -30.46 16.34 4.88
N LEU A 491 -29.40 15.61 5.24
CA LEU A 491 -28.96 14.39 4.56
C LEU A 491 -29.78 13.17 5.05
N ALA A 492 -30.01 13.04 6.36
CA ALA A 492 -30.75 11.95 6.98
C ALA A 492 -32.26 11.97 6.67
N SER A 493 -32.85 13.15 6.42
CA SER A 493 -34.26 13.28 6.04
C SER A 493 -34.58 12.90 4.59
N ARG A 494 -33.57 12.51 3.81
CA ARG A 494 -33.75 12.15 2.39
C ARG A 494 -33.98 10.65 2.23
N PRO A 495 -34.91 10.23 1.35
CA PRO A 495 -35.12 8.83 1.07
C PRO A 495 -33.88 8.25 0.37
N THR A 496 -33.18 7.34 1.04
CA THR A 496 -32.14 6.50 0.44
C THR A 496 -32.80 5.55 -0.56
N VAL A 497 -32.49 5.68 -1.85
CA VAL A 497 -32.93 4.77 -2.93
C VAL A 497 -32.04 3.56 -3.00
#